data_AF-A0A6G2VS29-F1
#
_entry.id   AF-A0A6G2VS29-F1
#
_cell.length_a   1.000
_cell.length_b   1.000
_cell.length_c   1.000
_cell.angle_alpha   90.00
_cell.angle_beta   90.00
_cell.angle_gamma   90.00
#
_symmetry.space_group_name_H-M   'P 1'
#
loop_
_entity.id
_entity.type
_entity.pdbx_description
1 polymer ?
#
loop_
_entity_poly.entity_id
_entity_poly.type
_entity_poly.pdbx_seq_one_letter_code
_entity_poly.pdbx_strand_id
1 'polypeptide(L)' 'MRHGSIPGARGRVRPLTLFGDAVLREPCEDVTDFGPGLAALVEDLFATMYAAQGVGLAANQIGVGLRVFVYDCPD' A
#
# COMPACT_ATOMS: atom_id res chain seq x y z
N MET A 1 -1.60 16.26 17.59
CA MET A 1 -2.28 14.96 17.80
C MET A 1 -3.11 14.65 16.58
N ARG A 2 -2.95 13.48 15.94
CA ARG A 2 -3.78 13.10 14.79
C ARG A 2 -5.20 12.82 15.31
N HIS A 3 -6.20 13.58 14.84
CA HIS A 3 -7.61 13.47 15.27
C HIS A 3 -8.39 12.37 14.51
N GLY A 4 -7.72 11.38 13.94
CA GLY A 4 -8.32 10.34 13.10
C GLY A 4 -7.96 8.92 13.55
N SER A 5 -8.62 7.93 12.94
CA SER A 5 -8.21 6.52 13.07
C SER A 5 -6.80 6.32 12.54
N ILE A 6 -6.03 5.44 13.20
CA ILE A 6 -4.69 5.05 12.75
C ILE A 6 -4.84 4.37 11.37
N PRO A 7 -4.16 4.87 10.31
CA PRO A 7 -4.19 4.25 9.00
C PRO A 7 -3.76 2.78 9.06
N GLY A 8 -4.42 1.91 8.30
CA GLY A 8 -4.12 0.47 8.27
C GLY A 8 -4.69 -0.33 9.46
N ALA A 9 -5.36 0.32 10.42
CA ALA A 9 -6.02 -0.40 11.53
C ALA A 9 -7.15 -1.34 11.05
N ARG A 10 -7.65 -1.16 9.82
CA ARG A 10 -8.68 -2.01 9.21
C ARG A 10 -8.17 -2.84 8.03
N GLY A 11 -6.90 -2.67 7.67
CA GLY A 11 -6.26 -3.36 6.55
C GLY A 11 -5.83 -4.78 6.91
N ARG A 12 -5.60 -5.60 5.89
CA ARG A 12 -5.00 -6.92 6.01
C ARG A 12 -3.53 -6.83 5.61
N VAL A 13 -2.66 -7.48 6.38
CA VAL A 13 -1.25 -7.62 6.00
C VAL A 13 -1.15 -8.52 4.77
N ARG A 14 -0.47 -8.04 3.74
CA ARG A 14 -0.28 -8.72 2.46
C ARG A 14 1.16 -9.23 2.33
N PRO A 15 1.40 -10.34 1.61
CA PRO A 15 2.76 -10.77 1.27
C PRO A 15 3.47 -9.70 0.44
N LEU A 16 4.75 -9.47 0.73
CA LEU A 16 5.60 -8.62 -0.08
C LEU A 16 6.14 -9.41 -1.27
N THR A 17 6.06 -8.81 -2.46
CA THR A 17 6.75 -9.31 -3.66
C THR A 17 8.24 -9.05 -3.54
N LEU A 18 9.07 -9.96 -4.04
CA LEU A 18 10.51 -9.87 -3.93
C LEU A 18 11.14 -9.51 -5.28
N PHE A 19 12.40 -9.07 -5.23
CA PHE A 19 13.15 -8.77 -6.45
C PHE A 19 13.13 -9.94 -7.42
N GLY A 20 12.70 -9.68 -8.66
CA GLY A 20 12.54 -10.70 -9.69
C GLY A 20 11.10 -10.82 -10.20
N ASP A 21 10.11 -10.48 -9.38
CA ASP A 21 8.70 -10.52 -9.75
C ASP A 21 8.36 -9.55 -10.89
N ALA A 22 7.53 -10.02 -11.83
CA ALA A 22 7.17 -9.27 -13.04
C ALA A 22 6.45 -7.94 -12.71
N VAL A 23 5.58 -7.95 -11.70
CA VAL A 23 4.82 -6.76 -11.25
C VAL A 23 5.72 -5.61 -10.77
N LEU A 24 6.98 -5.89 -10.41
CA LEU A 24 7.97 -4.87 -10.05
C LEU A 24 8.69 -4.26 -11.26
N ARG A 25 8.50 -4.81 -12.47
CA ARG A 25 9.11 -4.36 -13.72
C ARG A 25 8.11 -3.80 -14.73
N GLU A 26 6.83 -4.11 -14.56
CA GLU A 26 5.76 -3.63 -15.43
C GLU A 26 5.28 -2.23 -14.99
N PRO A 27 4.92 -1.34 -15.95
CA PRO A 27 4.26 -0.09 -15.62
C PRO A 27 2.95 -0.36 -14.87
N CYS A 28 2.76 0.30 -13.71
CA CYS A 28 1.48 0.24 -13.01
C CYS A 28 0.40 1.00 -13.80
N GLU A 29 -0.84 0.52 -13.69
CA GLU A 29 -2.02 1.13 -14.30
C GLU A 29 -2.52 2.35 -13.51
N ASP A 30 -3.18 3.27 -14.21
CA ASP A 30 -3.79 4.44 -13.59
C ASP A 30 -4.97 4.06 -12.69
N VAL A 31 -5.09 4.75 -11.56
CA VAL A 31 -6.30 4.66 -10.72
C VAL A 31 -7.37 5.56 -11.32
N THR A 32 -8.47 4.95 -11.75
CA THR A 32 -9.62 5.64 -12.37
C THR A 32 -10.86 5.62 -11.48
N ASP A 33 -10.95 4.69 -10.53
CA ASP A 33 -12.02 4.60 -9.53
C ASP A 33 -11.50 4.86 -8.12
N PHE A 34 -12.09 5.86 -7.46
CA PHE A 34 -11.74 6.32 -6.11
C PHE A 34 -12.78 5.87 -5.07
N GLY A 35 -13.43 4.74 -5.32
CA GLY A 35 -14.41 4.13 -4.44
C GLY A 35 -13.85 3.29 -3.29
N PRO A 36 -14.70 2.48 -2.64
CA PRO A 36 -14.34 1.67 -1.47
C PRO A 36 -13.20 0.67 -1.72
N GLY A 37 -13.02 0.20 -2.96
CA GLY A 37 -11.93 -0.71 -3.32
C GLY A 37 -10.56 -0.08 -3.16
N LEU A 38 -10.40 1.17 -3.61
CA LEU A 38 -9.17 1.93 -3.42
C LEU A 38 -8.92 2.21 -1.93
N ALA A 39 -9.96 2.58 -1.18
CA ALA A 39 -9.84 2.81 0.25
C ALA A 39 -9.38 1.54 0.99
N ALA A 40 -9.90 0.37 0.64
CA ALA A 40 -9.47 -0.91 1.20
C ALA A 40 -8.02 -1.24 0.83
N LEU A 41 -7.59 -0.96 -0.40
CA LEU A 41 -6.20 -1.14 -0.82
C LEU A 41 -5.24 -0.25 -0.02
N VAL A 42 -5.59 1.02 0.20
CA VAL A 42 -4.78 1.95 0.99
C VAL A 42 -4.63 1.44 2.44
N GLU A 43 -5.70 0.91 3.03
CA GLU A 43 -5.64 0.28 4.36
C GLU A 43 -4.72 -0.95 4.37
N ASP A 44 -4.81 -1.84 3.38
CA ASP A 44 -3.90 -2.99 3.23
C ASP A 44 -2.43 -2.54 3.10
N LEU A 45 -2.17 -1.44 2.39
CA LEU A 45 -0.83 -0.89 2.21
C LEU A 45 -0.25 -0.35 3.52
N PHE A 46 -1.01 0.44 4.29
CA PHE A 46 -0.55 0.90 5.60
C PHE A 46 -0.34 -0.26 6.57
N ALA A 47 -1.28 -1.22 6.63
CA ALA A 47 -1.16 -2.39 7.49
C ALA A 47 0.12 -3.19 7.17
N THR A 48 0.39 -3.40 5.88
CA THR A 48 1.58 -4.13 5.43
C THR A 48 2.87 -3.33 5.67
N MET A 49 2.86 -2.02 5.41
CA MET A 49 4.01 -1.14 5.66
C MET A 49 4.43 -1.18 7.14
N TYR A 50 3.47 -1.01 8.06
CA TYR A 50 3.75 -1.05 9.50
C TYR A 50 4.20 -2.44 9.95
N ALA A 51 3.59 -3.52 9.44
CA ALA A 51 4.03 -4.88 9.73
C ALA A 51 5.46 -5.17 9.25
N ALA A 52 5.85 -4.59 8.11
CA ALA A 52 7.20 -4.68 7.58
C ALA A 52 8.19 -3.68 8.22
N GLN A 53 7.75 -2.87 9.19
CA GLN A 53 8.54 -1.81 9.82
C GLN A 53 9.14 -0.81 8.80
N GLY A 54 8.42 -0.56 7.70
CA GLY A 54 8.82 0.35 6.63
C GLY A 54 8.27 1.77 6.80
N VAL A 55 8.83 2.70 6.02
CA VAL A 55 8.39 4.12 5.96
C VAL A 55 7.52 4.44 4.75
N GLY A 56 7.42 3.50 3.80
CA GLY A 56 6.58 3.61 2.61
C GLY A 56 6.42 2.27 1.91
N LEU A 57 5.33 2.13 1.16
CA LEU A 57 4.99 0.91 0.40
C LEU A 57 4.12 1.24 -0.82
N ALA A 58 4.49 0.72 -1.98
CA ALA A 58 3.72 0.83 -3.23
C ALA A 58 2.84 -0.41 -3.47
N ALA A 59 1.72 -0.23 -4.20
CA ALA A 59 0.76 -1.30 -4.46
C ALA A 59 1.37 -2.53 -5.17
N ASN A 60 2.30 -2.31 -6.09
CA ASN A 60 2.95 -3.40 -6.80
C ASN A 60 3.80 -4.27 -5.87
N GLN A 61 4.31 -3.73 -4.76
CA GLN A 61 5.06 -4.47 -3.75
C GLN A 61 4.20 -5.48 -2.97
N ILE A 62 2.87 -5.44 -3.12
CA ILE A 62 1.92 -6.44 -2.60
C ILE A 62 1.15 -7.16 -3.73
N GLY A 63 1.69 -7.11 -4.95
CA GLY A 63 1.13 -7.78 -6.13
C GLY A 63 0.00 -7.03 -6.83
N VAL A 64 -0.22 -5.75 -6.54
CA VAL A 64 -1.28 -4.93 -7.14
C VAL A 64 -0.68 -3.87 -8.07
N GLY A 65 -0.79 -4.07 -9.38
CA GLY A 65 -0.23 -3.16 -10.41
C GLY A 65 -0.97 -1.83 -10.60
N LEU A 66 -1.28 -1.11 -9.53
CA LEU A 66 -1.93 0.21 -9.56
C LEU A 66 -0.97 1.31 -9.11
N ARG A 67 -1.09 2.51 -9.68
CA ARG A 67 -0.30 3.70 -9.32
C ARG A 67 -0.73 4.31 -7.98
N VAL A 68 -0.45 3.60 -6.89
CA VAL A 68 -0.74 4.01 -5.51
C VAL A 68 0.43 3.65 -4.63
N PHE A 69 0.78 4.54 -3.70
CA PHE A 69 1.70 4.25 -2.61
C PHE A 69 1.26 4.97 -1.34
N VAL A 70 1.72 4.46 -0.20
CA VAL A 70 1.56 5.08 1.11
C VAL A 70 2.94 5.40 1.68
N TYR A 71 3.00 6.39 2.57
CA TYR A 71 4.19 6.68 3.36
C TYR A 71 3.78 7.26 4.71
N ASP A 72 4.59 6.99 5.74
CA ASP A 72 4.53 7.63 7.04
C ASP A 72 5.96 7.75 7.56
N CYS A 73 6.54 8.93 7.35
CA CYS A 73 7.91 9.23 7.74
C CYS A 73 7.86 10.37 8.77
N PRO A 74 8.11 10.09 10.07
CA PRO A 74 8.26 11.14 11.07
C PRO A 74 9.54 11.97 10.81
N ASP A 75 9.54 13.20 11.31
CA ASP A 75 10.69 14.13 11.25
C ASP A 75 11.93 13.62 12.01
#